data_AF-A0A497GKQ0-F1
#
_entry.id   AF-A0A497GKQ0-F1
#
_cell.length_a   1.000
_cell.length_b   1.000
_cell.length_c   1.000
_cell.angle_alpha   90.00
_cell.angle_beta   90.00
_cell.angle_gamma   90.00
#
_symmetry.space_group_name_H-M   'P 1'
#
loop_
_entity.id
_entity.type
_entity.pdbx_description
1 polymer ?
#
loop_
_entity_poly.entity_id
_entity_poly.type
_entity_poly.pdbx_seq_one_letter_code
_entity_poly.pdbx_strand_id
1 'polypeptide(L)'
;QELANRISNPILKALINGVAMESRKHSLFYSAIAELLSGRGNLLSQEDIEILSSNLQRHIDMEKEMMELTHSLVEDVEDPRLKMILTAIYLDEIEHHRLLTTISNYIAKYMREREEEFWNSMWRDSPWHGGPGG
;
A
#
# COMPACT_ATOMS: atom_id res chain seq x y z
N GLN A 1 24.46 6.29 -6.00
CA GLN A 1 25.08 4.95 -6.22
C GLN A 1 26.60 4.95 -6.02
N GLU A 2 27.34 6.03 -6.35
CA GLU A 2 28.81 6.08 -6.18
C GLU A 2 29.32 5.84 -4.74
N LEU A 3 28.62 6.36 -3.71
CA LEU A 3 29.07 6.23 -2.32
C LEU A 3 28.99 4.77 -1.82
N ALA A 4 27.87 4.09 -2.07
CA ALA A 4 27.64 2.70 -1.65
C ALA A 4 28.58 1.71 -2.37
N ASN A 5 29.02 2.02 -3.60
CA ASN A 5 29.97 1.19 -4.34
C ASN A 5 31.40 1.25 -3.79
N ARG A 6 31.72 2.27 -2.98
CA ARG A 6 33.05 2.42 -2.34
C ARG A 6 33.11 1.79 -0.93
N ILE A 7 31.98 1.34 -0.40
CA ILE A 7 31.89 0.75 0.95
C ILE A 7 31.98 -0.77 0.83
N SER A 8 33.00 -1.35 1.47
CA SER A 8 33.21 -2.80 1.53
C SER A 8 32.35 -3.48 2.61
N ASN A 9 31.94 -2.75 3.65
CA ASN A 9 31.09 -3.29 4.70
C ASN A 9 29.65 -3.50 4.17
N PRO A 10 29.15 -4.75 4.13
CA PRO A 10 27.86 -5.07 3.52
C PRO A 10 26.68 -4.44 4.27
N ILE A 11 26.77 -4.29 5.59
CA ILE A 11 25.72 -3.69 6.43
C ILE A 11 25.59 -2.20 6.12
N LEU A 12 26.71 -1.47 6.15
CA LEU A 12 26.70 -0.03 5.84
C LEU A 12 26.28 0.23 4.39
N LYS A 13 26.68 -0.65 3.47
CA LYS A 13 26.25 -0.59 2.07
C LYS A 13 24.74 -0.77 1.94
N ALA A 14 24.15 -1.73 2.65
CA ALA A 14 22.70 -1.94 2.66
C ALA A 14 21.95 -0.73 3.22
N LEU A 15 22.39 -0.18 4.35
CA LEU A 15 21.75 0.99 4.97
C LEU A 15 21.77 2.23 4.05
N ILE A 16 22.91 2.53 3.43
CA ILE A 16 23.02 3.69 2.52
C ILE A 16 22.17 3.49 1.25
N ASN A 17 22.12 2.26 0.74
CA ASN A 17 21.24 1.95 -0.38
C ASN A 17 19.76 2.10 0.01
N GLY A 18 19.37 1.69 1.22
CA GLY A 18 18.02 1.90 1.75
C GLY A 18 17.63 3.38 1.75
N VAL A 19 18.48 4.25 2.30
CA VAL A 19 18.23 5.72 2.30
C VAL A 19 18.10 6.28 0.88
N ALA A 20 18.92 5.79 -0.05
CA ALA A 20 18.83 6.20 -1.45
C ALA A 20 17.53 5.74 -2.12
N MET A 21 17.06 4.53 -1.80
CA MET A 21 15.76 4.03 -2.27
C MET A 21 14.60 4.84 -1.69
N GLU A 22 14.68 5.24 -0.43
CA GLU A 22 13.67 6.07 0.21
C GLU A 22 13.61 7.48 -0.41
N SER A 23 14.77 8.05 -0.73
CA SER A 23 14.83 9.35 -1.43
C SER A 23 14.16 9.27 -2.82
N ARG A 24 14.31 8.13 -3.51
CA ARG A 24 13.62 7.86 -4.77
C ARG A 24 12.11 7.69 -4.56
N LYS A 25 11.68 6.98 -3.51
CA LYS A 25 10.27 6.86 -3.12
C LYS A 25 9.63 8.24 -2.95
N HIS A 26 10.27 9.15 -2.22
CA HIS A 26 9.79 10.52 -2.04
C HIS A 26 9.67 11.29 -3.36
N SER A 27 10.67 11.18 -4.24
CA SER A 27 10.60 11.81 -5.56
C SER A 27 9.40 11.31 -6.38
N LEU A 28 9.08 10.02 -6.31
CA LEU A 28 7.91 9.46 -7.00
C LEU A 28 6.60 10.05 -6.43
N PHE A 29 6.49 10.15 -5.11
CA PHE A 29 5.32 10.74 -4.46
C PHE A 29 5.15 12.22 -4.80
N TYR A 30 6.23 13.00 -4.85
CA TYR A 30 6.15 14.40 -5.28
C TYR A 30 5.68 14.54 -6.73
N SER A 31 6.15 13.68 -7.64
CA SER A 31 5.68 13.65 -9.02
C SER A 31 4.19 13.30 -9.10
N ALA A 32 3.74 12.26 -8.36
CA ALA A 32 2.33 11.87 -8.32
C ALA A 32 1.43 12.98 -7.77
N ILE A 33 1.88 13.71 -6.74
CA ILE A 33 1.17 14.89 -6.23
C ILE A 33 1.05 15.98 -7.31
N ALA A 34 2.13 16.27 -8.03
CA ALA A 34 2.11 17.26 -9.11
C ALA A 34 1.14 16.85 -10.24
N GLU A 35 1.10 15.58 -10.61
CA GLU A 35 0.13 15.04 -11.58
C GLU A 35 -1.31 15.17 -11.10
N LEU A 36 -1.59 14.81 -9.84
CA LEU A 36 -2.90 14.97 -9.22
C LEU A 36 -3.37 16.43 -9.25
N LEU A 37 -2.49 17.37 -8.87
CA LEU A 37 -2.78 18.80 -8.89
C LEU A 37 -2.99 19.36 -10.30
N SER A 38 -2.40 18.72 -11.31
CA SER A 38 -2.60 19.08 -12.73
C SER A 38 -3.94 18.61 -13.31
N GLY A 39 -4.73 17.85 -12.54
CA GLY A 39 -6.04 17.32 -12.96
C GLY A 39 -5.96 16.16 -13.95
N ARG A 40 -4.77 15.60 -14.20
CA ARG A 40 -4.57 14.46 -15.12
C ARG A 40 -4.74 13.13 -14.39
N GLY A 41 -5.93 12.88 -13.86
CA GLY A 41 -6.27 11.59 -13.27
C GLY A 41 -6.89 10.65 -14.31
N ASN A 42 -6.21 9.55 -14.63
CA ASN A 42 -6.85 8.46 -15.38
C ASN A 42 -7.72 7.63 -14.42
N LEU A 43 -8.98 7.41 -14.80
CA LEU A 43 -9.84 6.44 -14.12
C LEU A 43 -9.30 5.02 -14.39
N LEU A 44 -9.15 4.22 -13.33
CA LEU A 44 -8.80 2.80 -13.47
C LEU A 44 -9.97 2.02 -14.06
N SER A 45 -9.67 1.03 -14.90
CA SER A 45 -10.68 0.07 -15.36
C SER A 45 -11.08 -0.88 -14.22
N GLN A 46 -12.24 -1.53 -14.33
CA GLN A 46 -12.68 -2.50 -13.31
C GLN A 46 -11.68 -3.66 -13.17
N GLU A 47 -11.13 -4.14 -14.29
CA GLU A 47 -10.09 -5.18 -14.32
C GLU A 47 -8.83 -4.74 -13.58
N ASP A 48 -8.37 -3.50 -13.80
CA ASP A 48 -7.21 -2.96 -13.08
C ASP A 48 -7.45 -2.88 -11.57
N ILE A 49 -8.66 -2.53 -11.14
CA ILE A 49 -9.02 -2.44 -9.72
C ILE A 49 -9.05 -3.85 -9.09
N GLU A 50 -9.55 -4.85 -9.78
CA GLU A 50 -9.54 -6.25 -9.30
C GLU A 50 -8.12 -6.81 -9.18
N ILE A 51 -7.29 -6.58 -10.20
CA ILE A 51 -5.86 -6.93 -10.17
C ILE A 51 -5.18 -6.23 -9.00
N LEU A 52 -5.40 -4.92 -8.85
CA LEU A 52 -4.83 -4.14 -7.75
C LEU A 52 -5.26 -4.69 -6.39
N SER A 53 -6.54 -4.99 -6.20
CA SER A 53 -7.09 -5.52 -4.94
C SER A 53 -6.45 -6.86 -4.56
N SER A 54 -6.32 -7.78 -5.52
CA SER A 54 -5.73 -9.10 -5.27
C SER A 54 -4.22 -9.04 -4.96
N ASN A 55 -3.48 -8.13 -5.61
CA ASN A 55 -2.07 -7.90 -5.30
C ASN A 55 -1.93 -7.26 -3.92
N LEU A 56 -2.77 -6.28 -3.61
CA LEU A 56 -2.72 -5.55 -2.35
C LEU A 56 -2.97 -6.47 -1.15
N GLN A 57 -3.95 -7.36 -1.25
CA GLN A 57 -4.22 -8.34 -0.20
C GLN A 57 -3.01 -9.24 0.06
N ARG A 58 -2.38 -9.77 -1.00
CA ARG A 58 -1.17 -10.59 -0.87
C ARG A 58 -0.04 -9.83 -0.16
N HIS A 59 0.17 -8.56 -0.52
CA HIS A 59 1.18 -7.76 0.16
C HIS A 59 0.82 -7.49 1.63
N ILE A 60 -0.44 -7.18 1.96
CA ILE A 60 -0.88 -6.98 3.36
C ILE A 60 -0.60 -8.23 4.21
N ASP A 61 -0.88 -9.42 3.67
CA ASP A 61 -0.62 -10.69 4.35
C ASP A 61 0.88 -10.92 4.55
N MET A 62 1.69 -10.65 3.51
CA MET A 62 3.16 -10.72 3.61
C MET A 62 3.72 -9.75 4.66
N GLU A 63 3.25 -8.49 4.68
CA GLU A 63 3.72 -7.51 5.68
C GLU A 63 3.41 -7.98 7.10
N LYS A 64 2.23 -8.60 7.31
CA LYS A 64 1.86 -9.13 8.61
C LYS A 64 2.78 -10.27 9.05
N GLU A 65 3.08 -11.21 8.16
CA GLU A 65 4.04 -12.29 8.44
C GLU A 65 5.44 -11.74 8.76
N MET A 66 5.89 -10.72 8.02
CA MET A 66 7.18 -10.07 8.24
C MET A 66 7.22 -9.31 9.57
N MET A 67 6.13 -8.64 9.95
CA MET A 67 6.01 -7.98 11.25
C MET A 67 6.12 -9.00 12.40
N GLU A 68 5.41 -10.13 12.32
CA GLU A 68 5.45 -11.18 13.34
C GLU A 68 6.86 -11.76 13.47
N LEU A 69 7.50 -12.08 12.33
CA LEU A 69 8.86 -12.62 12.30
C LEU A 69 9.91 -11.63 12.83
N THR A 70 9.84 -10.37 12.42
CA THR A 70 10.82 -9.37 12.85
C THR A 70 10.65 -9.02 14.32
N HIS A 71 9.41 -8.98 14.83
CA HIS A 71 9.14 -8.81 16.25
C HIS A 71 9.78 -9.93 17.08
N SER A 72 9.55 -11.21 16.72
CA SER A 72 10.14 -12.32 17.46
C SER A 72 11.68 -12.28 17.45
N LEU A 73 12.28 -11.93 16.30
CA LEU A 73 13.73 -11.80 16.18
C LEU A 73 14.30 -10.65 17.04
N VAL A 74 13.56 -9.54 17.21
CA VAL A 74 13.97 -8.42 18.09
C VAL A 74 13.98 -8.84 19.57
N GLU A 75 13.06 -9.72 19.97
CA GLU A 75 12.98 -10.24 21.33
C GLU A 75 14.12 -11.22 21.64
N ASP A 76 14.48 -12.09 20.68
CA ASP A 76 15.46 -13.16 20.87
C ASP A 76 16.93 -12.69 20.70
N VAL A 77 17.18 -11.55 20.06
CA VAL A 77 18.54 -11.11 19.73
C VAL A 77 19.22 -10.33 20.85
N GLU A 78 20.39 -10.81 21.28
CA GLU A 78 21.22 -10.17 22.29
C GLU A 78 22.14 -9.06 21.71
N ASP A 79 22.55 -9.18 20.44
CA ASP A 79 23.44 -8.20 19.83
C ASP A 79 22.69 -6.87 19.60
N PRO A 80 23.08 -5.77 20.27
CA PRO A 80 22.38 -4.49 20.17
C PRO A 80 22.40 -3.91 18.76
N ARG A 81 23.40 -4.27 17.93
CA ARG A 81 23.49 -3.81 16.53
C ARG A 81 22.45 -4.51 15.66
N LEU A 82 22.24 -5.80 15.88
CA LEU A 82 21.22 -6.58 15.17
C LEU A 82 19.83 -6.15 15.63
N LYS A 83 19.65 -5.94 16.94
CA LYS A 83 18.40 -5.43 17.52
C LYS A 83 17.99 -4.10 16.89
N MET A 84 18.94 -3.18 16.73
CA MET A 84 18.70 -1.90 16.06
C MET A 84 18.22 -2.07 14.61
N ILE A 85 18.86 -2.95 13.82
CA ILE A 85 18.49 -3.17 12.41
C ILE A 85 17.11 -3.84 12.31
N LEU A 86 16.86 -4.89 13.09
CA LEU A 86 15.58 -5.60 13.10
C LEU A 86 14.42 -4.70 13.57
N THR A 87 14.68 -3.82 14.54
CA THR A 87 13.69 -2.81 14.97
C THR A 87 13.37 -1.84 13.84
N ALA A 88 14.38 -1.40 13.07
CA ALA A 88 14.15 -0.50 11.94
C ALA A 88 13.30 -1.18 10.84
N ILE A 89 13.54 -2.47 10.56
CA ILE A 89 12.73 -3.24 9.61
C ILE A 89 11.29 -3.36 10.13
N TYR A 90 11.10 -3.79 11.38
CA TYR A 90 9.76 -3.95 11.98
C TYR A 90 8.92 -2.66 11.91
N LEU A 91 9.53 -1.51 12.18
CA LEU A 91 8.86 -0.22 12.09
C LEU A 91 8.46 0.16 10.65
N ASP A 92 9.26 -0.22 9.65
CA ASP A 92 8.94 0.02 8.24
C ASP A 92 7.74 -0.84 7.82
N GLU A 93 7.70 -2.12 8.20
CA GLU A 93 6.59 -3.01 7.86
C GLU A 93 5.26 -2.60 8.52
N ILE A 94 5.30 -2.02 9.73
CA ILE A 94 4.10 -1.41 10.35
C ILE A 94 3.54 -0.30 9.46
N GLU A 95 4.39 0.61 8.99
CA GLU A 95 3.94 1.74 8.15
C GLU A 95 3.49 1.28 6.76
N HIS A 96 4.18 0.30 6.17
CA HIS A 96 3.73 -0.34 4.93
C HIS A 96 2.36 -1.00 5.08
N HIS A 97 2.19 -1.86 6.09
CA HIS A 97 0.93 -2.54 6.35
C HIS A 97 -0.22 -1.55 6.56
N ARG A 98 0.02 -0.47 7.32
CA ARG A 98 -0.97 0.61 7.55
C ARG A 98 -1.36 1.30 6.25
N LEU A 99 -0.39 1.65 5.39
CA LEU A 99 -0.64 2.31 4.11
C LEU A 99 -1.44 1.40 3.17
N LEU A 100 -0.99 0.15 2.99
CA LEU A 100 -1.62 -0.82 2.11
C LEU A 100 -3.06 -1.13 2.54
N THR A 101 -3.28 -1.33 3.84
CA THR A 101 -4.63 -1.55 4.39
C THR A 101 -5.53 -0.33 4.16
N THR A 102 -4.99 0.88 4.30
CA THR A 102 -5.73 2.12 4.04
C THR A 102 -6.17 2.19 2.57
N ILE A 103 -5.27 1.90 1.64
CA ILE A 103 -5.57 1.86 0.20
C ILE A 103 -6.63 0.80 -0.10
N SER A 104 -6.50 -0.40 0.48
CA SER A 104 -7.43 -1.51 0.29
C SER A 104 -8.85 -1.15 0.75
N ASN A 105 -8.96 -0.49 1.91
CA ASN A 105 -10.23 0.00 2.43
C ASN A 105 -10.89 1.05 1.51
N TYR A 106 -10.11 1.95 0.92
CA TYR A 106 -10.61 2.91 -0.05
C TYR A 106 -11.13 2.23 -1.32
N ILE A 107 -10.39 1.25 -1.85
CA ILE A 107 -10.82 0.48 -3.03
C ILE A 107 -12.11 -0.29 -2.73
N ALA A 108 -12.18 -0.98 -1.59
CA ALA A 108 -13.37 -1.72 -1.18
C ALA A 108 -14.59 -0.80 -1.01
N LYS A 109 -14.39 0.41 -0.46
CA LYS A 109 -15.45 1.41 -0.37
C LYS A 109 -15.93 1.87 -1.75
N TYR A 110 -14.99 2.18 -2.64
CA TYR A 110 -15.31 2.58 -4.01
C TYR A 110 -16.12 1.51 -4.77
N MET A 111 -15.75 0.24 -4.64
CA MET A 111 -16.51 -0.86 -5.25
C MET A 111 -17.93 -0.96 -4.71
N ARG A 112 -18.13 -0.85 -3.39
CA ARG A 112 -19.46 -0.89 -2.75
C ARG A 112 -20.36 0.24 -3.23
N GLU A 113 -19.83 1.47 -3.30
CA GLU A 113 -20.60 2.63 -3.78
C GLU A 113 -21.08 2.43 -5.23
N ARG A 114 -20.24 1.86 -6.11
CA ARG A 114 -20.64 1.54 -7.49
C ARG A 114 -21.67 0.42 -7.58
N GLU A 115 -21.57 -0.58 -6.71
CA GLU A 115 -22.56 -1.66 -6.63
C GLU A 115 -23.92 -1.12 -6.19
N GLU A 116 -23.95 -0.25 -5.18
CA GLU A 116 -25.18 0.43 -4.74
C GLU A 116 -25.78 1.29 -5.85
N GLU A 117 -24.97 2.07 -6.57
CA GLU A 117 -25.42 2.83 -7.74
C GLU A 117 -26.02 1.93 -8.84
N PHE A 118 -25.39 0.79 -9.11
CA PHE A 118 -25.90 -0.19 -10.06
C PHE A 118 -27.26 -0.74 -9.64
N TRP A 119 -27.40 -1.20 -8.39
CA TRP A 119 -28.67 -1.71 -7.87
C TRP A 119 -29.75 -0.63 -7.84
N ASN A 120 -29.40 0.61 -7.48
CA ASN A 120 -30.32 1.73 -7.48
C ASN A 120 -30.81 2.05 -8.90
N SER A 121 -29.95 1.97 -9.92
CA SER A 121 -30.35 2.12 -11.32
C SER A 121 -31.27 0.99 -11.77
N MET A 122 -30.88 -0.26 -11.47
CA MET A 122 -31.66 -1.46 -11.78
C MET A 122 -33.06 -1.42 -11.15
N TRP A 123 -33.14 -0.98 -9.88
CA TRP A 123 -34.39 -0.74 -9.16
C TRP A 123 -35.14 0.38 -9.90
N ARG A 124 -34.65 1.63 -9.97
CA ARG A 124 -35.34 2.74 -10.66
C ARG A 124 -35.93 2.39 -12.05
N ASP A 125 -35.21 1.60 -12.85
CA ASP A 125 -35.59 1.27 -14.22
C ASP A 125 -36.46 -0.01 -14.31
N SER A 126 -36.77 -0.66 -13.19
CA SER A 126 -37.59 -1.87 -13.10
C SER A 126 -39.10 -1.58 -13.24
N PRO A 127 -39.85 -2.39 -14.01
CA PRO A 127 -41.31 -2.24 -14.20
C PRO A 127 -42.15 -2.36 -12.91
N TRP A 128 -41.54 -2.87 -11.84
CA TRP A 128 -42.20 -3.17 -10.56
C TRP A 128 -42.11 -2.01 -9.56
N HIS A 129 -41.59 -0.87 -10.00
CA HIS A 129 -41.57 0.39 -9.26
C HIS A 129 -42.89 1.10 -9.45
N GLY A 130 -43.72 1.03 -8.42
CA GLY A 130 -45.06 1.62 -8.43
C GLY A 130 -45.06 3.04 -8.98
N GLY A 131 -45.80 3.24 -10.08
CA GLY A 131 -46.41 4.53 -10.37
C GLY A 131 -47.37 4.92 -9.23
N PRO A 132 -47.60 6.23 -9.01
CA PRO A 132 -48.35 6.72 -7.86
C PRO A 132 -49.81 6.25 -7.94
N GLY A 133 -50.22 5.39 -7.00
CA GLY A 133 -51.59 4.89 -6.92
C GLY A 133 -51.68 3.60 -6.11
N GLY A 134 -51.73 3.74 -4.77
CA GLY A 134 -51.91 2.67 -3.79
C GLY A 134 -51.55 3.14 -2.40
#